data_AF-A0A0P9X9Q5-F1
#
_entry.id   AF-A0A0P9X9Q5-F1
#
_cell.length_a   1.000
_cell.length_b   1.000
_cell.length_c   1.000
_cell.angle_alpha   90.00
_cell.angle_beta   90.00
_cell.angle_gamma   90.00
#
_symmetry.space_group_name_H-M   'P 1'
#
loop_
_entity.id
_entity.type
_entity.pdbx_description
1 polymer ?
#
loop_
_entity_poly.entity_id
_entity_poly.type
_entity_poly.pdbx_seq_one_letter_code
_entity_poly.pdbx_strand_id
1 'polypeptide(L)' 'GYTDSTGDRQENLKLSKDRAQAVADVLMDLGVDEKRIHVEGYGQQFPVNANASERGRAQNRRVEIVFSDEKGQLGAAR' A
#
# COMPACT_ATOMS: atom_id res chain seq x y z
N GLY A 1 0.03 -0.84 1.27
CA GLY A 1 0.78 -1.32 0.08
C GLY A 1 0.19 -2.63 -0.40
N TYR A 2 0.30 -2.91 -1.70
CA TYR A 2 -0.32 -4.07 -2.37
C TYR A 2 0.62 -4.71 -3.39
N THR A 3 0.42 -6.02 -3.65
CA THR A 3 1.10 -6.78 -4.69
C THR A 3 0.10 -7.31 -5.71
N ASP A 4 0.62 -7.87 -6.80
CA ASP A 4 -0.17 -8.79 -7.62
C ASP A 4 -0.24 -10.18 -6.96
N SER A 5 -0.85 -11.14 -7.66
CA SER A 5 -1.02 -12.50 -7.14
C SER A 5 0.14 -13.46 -7.45
N THR A 6 1.31 -12.96 -7.84
CA THR A 6 2.48 -13.80 -8.12
C THR A 6 3.30 -13.99 -6.85
N GLY A 7 3.74 -15.22 -6.59
CA GLY A 7 4.55 -15.55 -5.40
C GLY A 7 3.74 -16.00 -4.19
N ASP A 8 4.44 -16.26 -3.08
CA ASP A 8 3.83 -16.72 -1.85
C ASP A 8 3.02 -15.61 -1.15
N ARG A 9 1.97 -15.99 -0.43
CA ARG A 9 1.10 -15.04 0.28
C ARG A 9 1.84 -14.30 1.40
N GLN A 10 2.65 -14.99 2.20
CA GLN A 10 3.38 -14.37 3.31
C GLN A 10 4.49 -13.47 2.80
N GLU A 11 5.19 -13.90 1.75
CA GLU A 11 6.19 -13.07 1.06
C GLU A 11 5.56 -11.80 0.48
N ASN A 12 4.41 -11.93 -0.19
CA ASN A 12 3.67 -10.79 -0.71
C ASN A 12 3.20 -9.84 0.40
N LEU A 13 2.77 -10.37 1.54
CA LEU A 13 2.40 -9.55 2.69
C LEU A 13 3.60 -8.73 3.18
N LYS A 14 4.76 -9.38 3.37
CA LYS A 14 6.00 -8.73 3.76
C LYS A 14 6.42 -7.68 2.73
N LEU A 15 6.49 -8.03 1.46
CA LEU A 15 6.87 -7.14 0.36
C LEU A 15 5.97 -5.90 0.29
N SER A 16 4.66 -6.09 0.42
CA SER A 16 3.71 -4.99 0.39
C SER A 16 3.88 -4.01 1.55
N LYS A 17 4.24 -4.53 2.74
CA LYS A 17 4.52 -3.73 3.93
C LYS A 17 5.84 -2.97 3.78
N ASP A 18 6.90 -3.65 3.33
CA ASP A 18 8.21 -3.03 3.12
C ASP A 18 8.15 -1.89 2.09
N ARG A 19 7.38 -2.08 1.00
CA ARG A 19 7.14 -1.02 0.01
C ARG A 19 6.34 0.16 0.56
N ALA A 20 5.35 -0.11 1.41
CA ALA A 20 4.58 0.95 2.05
C ALA A 20 5.44 1.71 3.07
N GLN A 21 6.32 1.01 3.79
CA GLN A 21 7.28 1.60 4.72
C GLN A 21 8.25 2.53 3.98
N ALA A 22 8.82 2.10 2.85
CA ALA A 22 9.72 2.95 2.07
C ALA A 22 9.07 4.27 1.63
N VAL A 23 7.75 4.28 1.33
CA VAL A 23 7.02 5.51 1.04
C VAL A 23 6.83 6.36 2.29
N ALA A 24 6.52 5.74 3.44
CA ALA A 24 6.41 6.42 4.72
C ALA A 24 7.72 7.08 5.13
N ASP A 25 8.85 6.39 4.97
CA ASP A 25 10.19 6.91 5.29
C ASP A 25 10.48 8.20 4.50
N VAL A 26 10.16 8.21 3.19
CA VAL A 26 10.28 9.42 2.36
C VAL A 26 9.38 10.56 2.85
N LEU A 27 8.17 10.27 3.32
CA LEU A 27 7.29 11.31 3.89
C LEU A 27 7.85 11.87 5.19
N MET A 28 8.47 11.02 6.03
CA MET A 28 9.14 11.45 7.26
C MET A 28 10.36 12.33 6.95
N ASP A 29 11.16 11.96 5.94
CA ASP A 29 12.29 12.77 5.46
C ASP A 29 11.84 14.14 4.93
N LEU A 30 10.62 14.22 4.38
CA LEU A 30 9.99 15.48 3.96
C LEU A 30 9.35 16.26 5.11
N GLY A 31 9.47 15.78 6.35
CA GLY A 31 9.06 16.49 7.57
C GLY A 31 7.67 16.14 8.10
N VAL A 32 7.03 15.07 7.62
CA VAL A 32 5.80 14.55 8.23
C VAL A 32 6.14 13.82 9.53
N ASP A 33 5.54 14.23 10.65
CA ASP A 33 5.72 13.55 11.94
C ASP A 33 5.30 12.07 11.83
N GLU A 34 6.20 11.16 12.23
CA GLU A 34 5.98 9.70 12.25
C GLU A 34 4.65 9.33 12.94
N LYS A 35 4.24 10.05 13.99
CA LYS A 35 3.00 9.80 14.72
C LYS A 35 1.74 10.02 13.88
N ARG A 36 1.86 10.69 12.73
CA ARG A 36 0.77 10.93 11.78
C ARG A 36 0.72 9.90 10.66
N ILE A 37 1.64 8.93 10.64
CA ILE A 37 1.75 7.93 9.59
C ILE A 37 1.46 6.55 10.16
N HIS A 38 0.57 5.82 9.49
CA HIS A 38 0.31 4.41 9.78
C HIS A 38 0.60 3.60 8.51
N VAL A 39 1.36 2.51 8.65
CA VAL A 39 1.85 1.72 7.53
C VAL A 39 1.22 0.33 7.56
N GLU A 40 0.52 -0.02 6.48
CA GLU A 40 -0.08 -1.34 6.30
C GLU A 40 0.31 -1.98 4.97
N GLY A 41 0.53 -3.29 5.01
CA GLY A 41 0.69 -4.14 3.84
C GLY A 41 -0.49 -5.11 3.74
N TYR A 42 -1.06 -5.25 2.55
CA TYR A 42 -2.19 -6.14 2.27
C TYR A 42 -1.80 -7.33 1.37
N GLY A 43 -0.55 -7.38 0.91
CA GLY A 43 -0.11 -8.35 -0.09
C GLY A 43 -1.00 -8.30 -1.33
N GLN A 44 -1.40 -9.48 -1.79
CA GLN A 44 -2.24 -9.67 -2.98
C GLN A 44 -3.75 -9.46 -2.76
N GLN A 45 -4.15 -9.03 -1.55
CA GLN A 45 -5.56 -8.75 -1.25
C GLN A 45 -6.02 -7.45 -1.93
N PHE A 46 -7.34 -7.31 -2.11
CA PHE A 46 -7.97 -6.12 -2.71
C PHE A 46 -7.40 -5.75 -4.09
N PRO A 47 -7.49 -6.66 -5.09
CA PRO A 47 -7.04 -6.35 -6.44
C PRO A 47 -7.95 -5.29 -7.08
N VAL A 48 -7.35 -4.32 -7.74
CA VAL A 48 -8.06 -3.29 -8.53
C VAL A 48 -8.29 -3.73 -9.97
N ASN A 49 -7.57 -4.76 -10.43
CA ASN A 49 -7.80 -5.40 -11.71
C ASN A 49 -7.47 -6.91 -11.67
N ALA A 50 -7.91 -7.65 -12.68
CA ALA A 50 -7.61 -9.06 -12.84
C ALA A 50 -6.09 -9.30 -13.04
N ASN A 51 -5.53 -10.28 -12.32
CA ASN A 51 -4.11 -10.66 -12.45
C ASN A 51 -3.78 -11.48 -13.73
N ALA A 52 -4.77 -11.69 -14.60
CA ALA A 52 -4.63 -12.49 -15.82
C ALA A 52 -3.70 -11.86 -16.87
N SER A 53 -3.54 -10.53 -16.87
CA SER A 53 -2.65 -9.82 -17.79
C SER A 53 -1.50 -9.12 -17.04
N GLU A 54 -0.38 -8.90 -17.73
CA GLU A 54 0.73 -8.09 -17.20
C GLU A 54 0.27 -6.69 -16.80
N ARG A 55 -0.60 -6.09 -17.61
CA ARG A 55 -1.19 -4.77 -17.33
C ARG A 55 -1.98 -4.79 -16.01
N GLY A 56 -2.82 -5.80 -15.80
CA GLY A 56 -3.60 -5.92 -14.56
C GLY A 56 -2.71 -6.16 -13.33
N ARG A 57 -1.68 -7.01 -13.46
CA ARG A 57 -0.68 -7.21 -12.40
C ARG A 57 0.07 -5.92 -12.06
N ALA A 58 0.47 -5.16 -13.08
CA ALA A 58 1.15 -3.88 -12.87
C ALA A 58 0.27 -2.87 -12.10
N GLN A 59 -1.04 -2.86 -12.35
CA GLN A 59 -1.98 -2.03 -11.61
C GLN A 59 -2.13 -2.47 -10.15
N ASN A 60 -2.08 -3.79 -9.87
CA ASN A 60 -2.20 -4.30 -8.50
C ASN A 60 -0.94 -4.03 -7.65
N ARG A 61 0.26 -3.95 -8.26
CA ARG A 61 1.53 -3.61 -7.60
C ARG A 61 1.63 -2.12 -7.28
N ARG A 62 0.90 -1.67 -6.26
CA ARG A 62 0.72 -0.25 -5.91
C ARG A 62 0.92 0.05 -4.43
N VAL A 63 1.17 1.31 -4.11
CA VAL A 63 1.07 1.87 -2.75
C VAL A 63 0.05 2.99 -2.81
N GLU A 64 -0.89 2.98 -1.88
CA GLU A 64 -1.91 4.03 -1.74
C GLU A 64 -1.61 4.83 -0.48
N ILE A 65 -1.81 6.15 -0.57
CA ILE A 65 -1.71 7.08 0.56
C ILE A 65 -3.11 7.65 0.76
N VAL A 66 -3.68 7.43 1.93
CA VAL A 66 -4.99 7.93 2.33
C VAL A 66 -4.82 8.94 3.45
N PHE A 67 -5.56 10.04 3.39
CA PHE A 67 -5.54 11.08 4.41
C PHE A 67 -6.79 10.97 5.27
N SER A 68 -6.63 11.08 6.59
CA SER A 68 -7.74 11.23 7.50
C SER A 68 -8.22 12.67 7.55
N ASP A 69 -9.51 12.87 7.82
CA ASP A 69 -10.04 14.18 8.22
C ASP A 69 -9.65 14.56 9.66
N GLU A 70 -10.13 15.72 10.13
CA GLU A 70 -9.88 16.22 11.49
C GLU A 70 -10.43 15.30 12.60
N LYS A 71 -11.34 14.37 12.26
CA LYS A 71 -11.94 13.39 13.17
C LYS A 71 -11.24 12.03 13.12
N GLY A 72 -10.16 11.91 12.34
CA GLY A 72 -9.43 10.65 12.15
C GLY A 72 -10.13 9.68 11.19
N GLN A 73 -11.15 10.12 10.44
CA GLN A 73 -11.82 9.26 9.47
C GLN A 73 -11.02 9.24 8.17
N LEU A 74 -10.58 8.06 7.74
CA LEU A 74 -9.89 7.90 6.47
C LEU A 74 -10.81 8.32 5.32
N GLY A 75 -10.29 9.12 4.40
CA GLY A 75 -10.94 9.34 3.11
C GLY A 75 -11.16 8.00 2.39
N ALA A 76 -12.23 7.90 1.59
CA ALA A 76 -12.58 6.66 0.91
C ALA A 76 -11.37 6.12 0.10
N ALA A 77 -10.88 4.93 0.49
CA ALA A 77 -9.97 4.16 -0.34
C ALA A 77 -10.70 3.81 -1.64
N ARG A 78 -10.05 4.01 -2.80
CA ARG A 78 -10.66 3.82 -4.11
C ARG A 78 -10.58 2.36 -4.56
#